data_AF-A0A914ZQC0-F1
#
_entry.id   AF-A0A914ZQC0-F1
#
_cell.length_a   1.000
_cell.length_b   1.000
_cell.length_c   1.000
_cell.angle_alpha   90.00
_cell.angle_beta   90.00
_cell.angle_gamma   90.00
#
_symmetry.space_group_name_H-M   'P 1'
#
loop_
_entity.id
_entity.type
_entity.pdbx_description
1 polymer ?
#
loop_
_entity_poly.entity_id
_entity_poly.type
_entity_poly.pdbx_seq_one_letter_code
_entity_poly.pdbx_strand_id
1 'polypeptide(L)'
;MPSKKSKIAERMREEGDGGRYKNSLVMENERIINTYDTNSDFAMEEDKWDVERYISHIKIDIINESDDEMTLEFDVIHVEAPIANAMRRILLAEVPTMAFEKIYLYQNTSIIQDEVLCHRLGLLPIRADPRLFEMPLTKVIGINETGVDVDEEPPGDPKRNLIFELKVS
;
A
#
# COMPACT_ATOMS: atom_id res chain seq x y z
N MET A 1 -14.97 -33.04 41.79
CA MET A 1 -15.34 -33.12 40.35
C MET A 1 -14.29 -32.37 39.55
N PRO A 2 -13.60 -33.00 38.60
CA PRO A 2 -12.52 -32.33 37.87
C PRO A 2 -13.10 -31.25 36.92
N SER A 3 -12.42 -30.11 36.83
CA SER A 3 -12.91 -28.89 36.18
C SER A 3 -12.90 -29.01 34.65
N LYS A 4 -13.77 -28.25 33.96
CA LYS A 4 -13.89 -28.25 32.48
C LYS A 4 -12.56 -28.01 31.75
N LYS A 5 -11.58 -27.32 32.37
CA LYS A 5 -10.24 -27.09 31.81
C LYS A 5 -9.41 -28.38 31.73
N SER A 6 -9.55 -29.32 32.66
CA SER A 6 -8.79 -30.58 32.62
C SER A 6 -9.30 -31.50 31.52
N LYS A 7 -10.62 -31.55 31.28
CA LYS A 7 -11.23 -32.35 30.21
C LYS A 7 -10.88 -31.89 28.79
N ILE A 8 -10.62 -30.59 28.60
CA ILE A 8 -10.18 -30.05 27.30
C ILE A 8 -8.71 -30.42 27.05
N ALA A 9 -7.85 -30.27 28.07
CA ALA A 9 -6.45 -30.66 28.00
C ALA A 9 -6.24 -32.18 27.83
N GLU A 10 -7.11 -33.00 28.41
CA GLU A 10 -7.07 -34.46 28.26
C GLU A 10 -7.53 -34.91 26.86
N ARG A 11 -8.54 -34.25 26.27
CA ARG A 11 -8.95 -34.47 24.87
C ARG A 11 -7.91 -34.02 23.85
N MET A 12 -7.02 -33.11 24.23
CA MET A 12 -5.92 -32.64 23.37
C MET A 12 -4.75 -33.64 23.27
N ARG A 13 -4.72 -34.70 24.09
CA ARG A 13 -3.67 -35.75 24.03
C ARG A 13 -4.02 -36.94 23.13
N GLU A 14 -5.27 -37.08 22.68
CA GLU A 14 -5.73 -38.28 21.95
C GLU A 14 -5.85 -38.09 20.42
N GLU A 15 -5.81 -36.86 19.90
CA GLU A 15 -5.81 -36.61 18.45
C GLU A 15 -4.39 -36.30 17.98
N GLY A 16 -3.85 -37.17 17.11
CA GLY A 16 -2.50 -37.05 16.55
C GLY A 16 -2.18 -35.63 16.06
N ASP A 17 -1.14 -35.07 16.67
CA ASP A 17 -0.75 -33.65 16.67
C ASP A 17 -0.28 -33.10 15.30
N GLY A 18 -0.11 -33.97 14.29
CA GLY A 18 0.54 -33.59 13.03
C GLY A 18 -0.32 -32.81 12.03
N GLY A 19 -1.64 -32.80 12.17
CA GLY A 19 -2.55 -32.24 11.15
C GLY A 19 -3.12 -30.85 11.44
N ARG A 20 -3.07 -30.37 12.70
CA ARG A 20 -3.77 -29.15 13.12
C ARG A 20 -2.97 -27.85 13.00
N TYR A 21 -1.66 -27.94 12.75
CA TYR A 21 -0.76 -26.78 12.75
C TYR A 21 -0.26 -26.37 11.36
N LYS A 22 -0.75 -26.94 10.25
CA LYS A 22 -0.20 -26.62 8.93
C LYS A 22 -0.29 -25.13 8.59
N ASN A 23 -1.37 -24.44 9.02
CA ASN A 23 -1.62 -23.02 8.72
C ASN A 23 -1.96 -22.18 9.97
N SER A 24 -1.30 -22.40 11.12
CA SER A 24 -1.54 -21.58 12.33
C SER A 24 -0.26 -21.01 12.92
N LEU A 25 -0.25 -19.70 13.14
CA LEU A 25 0.85 -19.03 13.84
C LEU A 25 0.65 -19.19 15.36
N VAL A 26 1.61 -19.80 16.06
CA VAL A 26 1.52 -20.02 17.50
C VAL A 26 2.35 -18.96 18.22
N MET A 27 1.69 -18.15 19.05
CA MET A 27 2.35 -17.14 19.87
C MET A 27 2.55 -17.66 21.30
N GLU A 28 3.80 -17.79 21.73
CA GLU A 28 4.19 -18.07 23.11
C GLU A 28 4.65 -16.78 23.81
N ASN A 29 4.81 -16.80 25.14
CA ASN A 29 5.20 -15.61 25.92
C ASN A 29 6.51 -14.96 25.46
N GLU A 30 7.44 -15.75 24.90
CA GLU A 30 8.80 -15.28 24.56
C GLU A 30 9.14 -15.43 23.07
N ARG A 31 8.30 -16.11 22.28
CA ARG A 31 8.59 -16.38 20.87
C ARG A 31 7.34 -16.66 20.05
N ILE A 32 7.47 -16.52 18.75
CA ILE A 32 6.47 -16.92 17.77
C ILE A 32 7.00 -18.17 17.06
N ILE A 33 6.17 -19.19 16.93
CA ILE A 33 6.47 -20.45 16.27
C ILE A 33 5.64 -20.54 14.98
N ASN A 34 6.12 -21.33 14.02
CA ASN A 34 5.43 -21.65 12.76
C ASN A 34 5.29 -20.45 11.80
N THR A 35 6.37 -19.66 11.69
CA THR A 35 6.46 -18.53 10.74
C THR A 35 6.86 -18.95 9.33
N TYR A 36 7.21 -20.22 9.14
CA TYR A 36 7.70 -20.78 7.87
C TYR A 36 6.55 -21.39 7.08
N ASP A 37 6.71 -21.49 5.76
CA ASP A 37 5.73 -22.17 4.92
C ASP A 37 6.17 -23.61 4.70
N THR A 38 5.40 -24.54 5.28
CA THR A 38 5.67 -25.97 5.22
C THR A 38 5.76 -26.52 3.80
N ASN A 39 5.07 -25.90 2.84
CA ASN A 39 5.02 -26.40 1.46
C ASN A 39 6.20 -25.89 0.60
N SER A 40 6.72 -24.69 0.86
CA SER A 40 7.87 -24.14 0.13
C SER A 40 9.21 -24.56 0.74
N ASP A 41 9.27 -24.68 2.07
CA ASP A 41 10.54 -24.76 2.80
C ASP A 41 11.01 -26.20 3.03
N PHE A 42 10.08 -27.17 2.99
CA PHE A 42 10.36 -28.59 3.14
C PHE A 42 9.77 -29.37 1.96
N ALA A 43 10.62 -30.07 1.20
CA ALA A 43 10.24 -30.90 0.07
C ALA A 43 9.54 -32.22 0.49
N MET A 44 8.58 -32.17 1.42
CA MET A 44 7.87 -33.34 1.93
C MET A 44 6.64 -33.70 1.10
N GLU A 45 6.06 -32.75 0.34
CA GLU A 45 4.96 -32.99 -0.59
C GLU A 45 5.39 -32.58 -2.01
N GLU A 46 5.41 -33.53 -2.95
CA GLU A 46 5.54 -33.27 -4.40
C GLU A 46 4.23 -32.71 -5.00
N ASP A 47 3.56 -31.80 -4.30
CA ASP A 47 2.37 -31.14 -4.85
C ASP A 47 2.85 -30.13 -5.89
N LYS A 48 2.80 -30.54 -7.17
CA LYS A 48 3.09 -29.67 -8.30
C LYS A 48 2.15 -28.47 -8.26
N TRP A 49 2.73 -27.27 -8.29
CA TRP A 49 1.97 -26.02 -8.31
C TRP A 49 0.98 -25.99 -9.48
N ASP A 50 -0.30 -25.80 -9.16
CA ASP A 50 -1.38 -25.62 -10.11
C ASP A 50 -2.10 -24.30 -9.85
N VAL A 51 -2.05 -23.41 -10.84
CA VAL A 51 -2.61 -22.05 -10.76
C VAL A 51 -4.13 -22.09 -10.68
N GLU A 52 -4.79 -23.02 -11.39
CA GLU A 52 -6.25 -23.09 -11.42
C GLU A 52 -6.79 -23.54 -10.06
N ARG A 53 -6.13 -24.55 -9.47
CA ARG A 53 -6.38 -24.97 -8.08
C ARG A 53 -6.15 -23.80 -7.13
N TYR A 54 -5.03 -23.08 -7.25
CA TYR A 54 -4.73 -21.95 -6.35
C TYR A 54 -5.80 -20.85 -6.40
N ILE A 55 -6.17 -20.39 -7.59
CA ILE A 55 -7.16 -19.34 -7.80
C ILE A 55 -8.53 -19.77 -7.26
N SER A 56 -8.91 -21.05 -7.39
CA SER A 56 -10.22 -21.53 -6.89
C SER A 56 -10.38 -21.45 -5.37
N HIS A 57 -9.29 -21.40 -4.61
CA HIS A 57 -9.33 -21.33 -3.14
C HIS A 57 -9.29 -19.89 -2.61
N ILE A 58 -8.86 -18.92 -3.41
CA ILE A 58 -8.79 -17.51 -2.99
C ILE A 58 -10.20 -17.00 -2.75
N LYS A 59 -10.44 -16.44 -1.56
CA LYS A 59 -11.70 -15.82 -1.19
C LYS A 59 -11.46 -14.41 -0.67
N ILE A 60 -12.31 -13.48 -1.08
CA ILE A 60 -12.30 -12.09 -0.63
C ILE A 60 -13.65 -11.78 -0.01
N ASP A 61 -13.65 -11.36 1.25
CA ASP A 61 -14.85 -10.96 1.98
C ASP A 61 -14.74 -9.47 2.36
N ILE A 62 -15.67 -8.64 1.90
CA ILE A 62 -15.71 -7.21 2.26
C ILE A 62 -16.41 -7.09 3.61
N ILE A 63 -15.71 -6.52 4.60
CA ILE A 63 -16.22 -6.37 5.97
C ILE A 63 -16.93 -5.03 6.12
N ASN A 64 -16.28 -3.96 5.65
CA ASN A 64 -16.76 -2.60 5.85
C ASN A 64 -16.34 -1.71 4.68
N GLU A 65 -17.25 -0.83 4.30
CA GLU A 65 -17.05 0.23 3.32
C GLU A 65 -17.67 1.49 3.93
N SER A 66 -16.87 2.54 4.09
CA SER A 66 -17.36 3.78 4.67
C SER A 66 -18.12 4.62 3.65
N ASP A 67 -19.15 5.33 4.11
CA ASP A 67 -20.01 6.18 3.25
C ASP A 67 -19.24 7.31 2.54
N ASP A 68 -18.08 7.69 3.07
CA ASP A 68 -17.19 8.71 2.52
C ASP A 68 -16.20 8.14 1.47
N GLU A 69 -16.29 6.84 1.14
CA GLU A 69 -15.45 6.12 0.17
C GLU A 69 -13.94 6.18 0.48
N MET A 70 -13.56 6.63 1.69
CA MET A 70 -12.16 6.84 2.06
C MET A 70 -11.54 5.61 2.73
N THR A 71 -12.36 4.70 3.26
CA THR A 71 -11.90 3.50 3.95
C THR A 71 -12.59 2.25 3.44
N LEU A 72 -11.80 1.21 3.19
CA LEU A 72 -12.26 -0.10 2.77
C LEU A 72 -11.56 -1.16 3.62
N GLU A 73 -12.36 -2.01 4.27
CA GLU A 73 -11.89 -3.13 5.08
C GLU A 73 -12.38 -4.45 4.45
N PHE A 74 -11.42 -5.33 4.13
CA PHE A 74 -11.71 -6.61 3.50
C PHE A 74 -10.71 -7.67 3.97
N ASP A 75 -11.19 -8.91 4.05
CA ASP A 75 -10.41 -10.09 4.34
C ASP A 75 -10.01 -10.79 3.05
N VAL A 76 -8.73 -11.17 2.95
CA VAL A 76 -8.21 -12.01 1.86
C VAL A 76 -7.78 -13.35 2.46
N ILE A 77 -8.46 -14.42 2.06
CA ILE A 77 -8.30 -15.76 2.61
C ILE A 77 -7.63 -16.66 1.57
N HIS A 78 -6.74 -17.55 2.03
CA HIS A 78 -5.94 -18.48 1.20
C HIS A 78 -4.94 -17.79 0.27
N VAL A 79 -4.39 -16.65 0.67
CA VAL A 79 -3.28 -15.98 -0.03
C VAL A 79 -2.01 -16.04 0.82
N GLU A 80 -0.88 -16.20 0.15
CA GLU A 80 0.42 -16.27 0.81
C GLU A 80 0.90 -14.88 1.25
N ALA A 81 1.62 -14.82 2.37
CA ALA A 81 2.21 -13.59 2.91
C ALA A 81 3.01 -12.76 1.87
N PRO A 82 3.88 -13.32 1.00
CA PRO A 82 4.59 -12.55 -0.02
C PRO A 82 3.65 -11.78 -0.97
N ILE A 83 2.54 -12.38 -1.40
CA ILE A 83 1.58 -11.76 -2.32
C ILE A 83 0.82 -10.63 -1.62
N ALA A 84 0.32 -10.87 -0.40
CA ALA A 84 -0.34 -9.84 0.40
C ALA A 84 0.59 -8.65 0.69
N ASN A 85 1.86 -8.94 1.00
CA ASN A 85 2.90 -7.93 1.23
C ASN A 85 3.23 -7.14 -0.04
N ALA A 86 3.23 -7.79 -1.21
CA ALA A 86 3.41 -7.12 -2.50
C ALA A 86 2.26 -6.14 -2.77
N MET A 87 1.00 -6.56 -2.58
CA MET A 87 -0.16 -5.67 -2.71
C MET A 87 -0.05 -4.45 -1.79
N ARG A 88 0.33 -4.64 -0.51
CA ARG A 88 0.55 -3.52 0.42
C ARG A 88 1.60 -2.54 -0.10
N ARG A 89 2.70 -3.03 -0.68
CA ARG A 89 3.78 -2.18 -1.21
C ARG A 89 3.35 -1.40 -2.45
N ILE A 90 2.62 -2.06 -3.36
CA ILE A 90 2.09 -1.42 -4.58
C ILE A 90 1.16 -0.28 -4.19
N LEU A 91 0.21 -0.53 -3.28
CA LEU A 91 -0.74 0.48 -2.81
C LEU A 91 -0.07 1.69 -2.14
N LEU A 92 1.07 1.49 -1.45
CA LEU A 92 1.77 2.57 -0.78
C LEU A 92 2.68 3.40 -1.69
N ALA A 93 3.28 2.79 -2.71
CA ALA A 93 4.41 3.40 -3.42
C ALA A 93 4.28 3.45 -4.95
N GLU A 94 3.45 2.60 -5.55
CA GLU A 94 3.40 2.44 -7.02
C GLU A 94 2.09 2.93 -7.63
N VAL A 95 1.07 3.23 -6.83
CA VAL A 95 -0.17 3.83 -7.32
C VAL A 95 0.09 5.31 -7.65
N PRO A 96 0.00 5.73 -8.93
CA PRO A 96 0.24 7.11 -9.31
C PRO A 96 -0.90 8.01 -8.80
N THR A 97 -0.55 9.18 -8.29
CA THR A 97 -1.49 10.18 -7.78
C THR A 97 -1.09 11.58 -8.25
N MET A 98 -2.06 12.51 -8.27
CA MET A 98 -1.83 13.90 -8.62
C MET A 98 -1.46 14.70 -7.37
N ALA A 99 -0.37 15.47 -7.44
CA ALA A 99 0.09 16.34 -6.37
C ALA A 99 0.69 17.63 -6.94
N PHE A 100 0.87 18.64 -6.09
CA PHE A 100 1.54 19.88 -6.48
C PHE A 100 3.06 19.68 -6.50
N GLU A 101 3.66 19.82 -7.68
CA GLU A 101 5.12 19.77 -7.84
C GLU A 101 5.74 21.17 -7.97
N LYS A 102 5.13 22.04 -8.78
CA LYS A 102 5.60 23.39 -9.07
C LYS A 102 4.60 24.42 -8.57
N ILE A 103 5.08 25.38 -7.79
CA ILE A 103 4.27 26.45 -7.21
C ILE A 103 4.97 27.77 -7.50
N TYR A 104 4.29 28.64 -8.26
CA TYR A 104 4.75 30.00 -8.52
C TYR A 104 4.06 30.95 -7.55
N LEU A 105 4.87 31.62 -6.72
CA LEU A 105 4.39 32.59 -5.74
C LEU A 105 4.62 34.01 -6.26
N TYR A 106 3.55 34.79 -6.31
CA TYR A 106 3.63 36.23 -6.57
C TYR A 106 3.62 36.95 -5.22
N GLN A 107 4.79 37.38 -4.77
CA GLN A 107 4.98 38.23 -3.59
C GLN A 107 4.34 37.68 -2.29
N ASN A 108 5.05 36.80 -1.59
CA ASN A 108 4.66 36.38 -0.24
C ASN A 108 5.04 37.45 0.80
N THR A 109 4.06 38.10 1.42
CA THR A 109 4.26 39.03 2.55
C THR A 109 3.93 38.41 3.91
N SER A 110 3.68 37.10 3.97
CA SER A 110 3.37 36.39 5.20
C SER A 110 4.62 36.14 6.04
N ILE A 111 4.41 35.70 7.28
CA ILE A 111 5.50 35.31 8.19
C ILE A 111 6.09 33.94 7.82
N ILE A 112 5.32 33.12 7.08
CA ILE A 112 5.74 31.77 6.69
C ILE A 112 6.69 31.88 5.49
N GLN A 113 7.83 31.22 5.61
CA GLN A 113 8.83 31.12 4.55
C GLN A 113 8.26 30.39 3.33
N ASP A 114 8.66 30.81 2.14
CA ASP A 114 8.14 30.32 0.87
C ASP A 114 8.32 28.80 0.72
N GLU A 115 9.46 28.25 1.14
CA GLU A 115 9.75 26.83 1.05
C GLU A 115 8.84 26.00 1.94
N VAL A 116 8.55 26.51 3.14
CA VAL A 116 7.65 25.85 4.10
C VAL A 116 6.21 25.90 3.60
N LEU A 117 5.79 27.03 3.01
CA LEU A 117 4.46 27.17 2.43
C LEU A 117 4.27 26.20 1.25
N CYS A 118 5.22 26.19 0.30
CA CYS A 118 5.18 25.31 -0.86
C CYS A 118 5.20 23.83 -0.47
N HIS A 119 6.03 23.44 0.50
CA HIS A 119 6.07 22.07 0.98
C HIS A 119 4.73 21.63 1.59
N ARG A 120 4.07 22.51 2.35
CA ARG A 120 2.74 22.22 2.92
C ARG A 120 1.68 22.08 1.84
N LEU A 121 1.71 22.92 0.82
CA LEU A 121 0.81 22.81 -0.33
C LEU A 121 1.05 21.51 -1.11
N GLY A 122 2.30 21.06 -1.25
CA GLY A 122 2.66 19.78 -1.87
C GLY A 122 2.03 18.54 -1.21
N LEU A 123 1.72 18.62 0.09
CA LEU A 123 1.09 17.52 0.84
C LEU A 123 -0.44 17.52 0.78
N LEU A 124 -1.06 18.51 0.12
CA LEU A 124 -2.51 18.58 -0.01
C LEU A 124 -2.98 17.59 -1.09
N PRO A 125 -3.89 16.64 -0.77
CA PRO A 125 -4.42 15.73 -1.78
C PRO A 125 -5.37 16.47 -2.73
N ILE A 126 -5.19 16.24 -4.03
CA ILE A 126 -6.05 16.82 -5.08
C ILE A 126 -7.07 15.77 -5.52
N ARG A 127 -8.35 16.14 -5.56
CA ARG A 127 -9.42 15.30 -6.12
C ARG A 127 -9.42 15.39 -7.65
N ALA A 128 -8.43 14.75 -8.28
CA ALA A 128 -8.34 14.59 -9.73
C ALA A 128 -8.02 13.12 -10.05
N ASP A 129 -8.66 12.56 -11.09
CA ASP A 129 -8.38 11.18 -11.51
C ASP A 129 -7.04 11.12 -12.27
N PRO A 130 -6.01 10.45 -11.73
CA PRO A 130 -4.69 10.38 -12.35
C PRO A 130 -4.70 9.63 -13.70
N ARG A 131 -5.72 8.81 -13.98
CA ARG A 131 -5.80 8.00 -15.20
C ARG A 131 -6.09 8.83 -16.46
N LEU A 132 -6.57 10.05 -16.28
CA LEU A 132 -6.88 10.97 -17.39
C LEU A 132 -5.64 11.73 -17.88
N PHE A 133 -4.51 11.63 -17.17
CA PHE A 133 -3.29 12.37 -17.43
C PHE A 133 -2.17 11.44 -17.88
N GLU A 134 -1.32 11.93 -18.78
CA GLU A 134 -0.08 11.25 -19.14
C GLU A 134 1.04 11.66 -18.19
N MET A 135 1.90 10.71 -17.83
CA MET A 135 3.10 11.01 -17.04
C MET A 135 4.03 11.96 -17.81
N PRO A 136 4.58 13.00 -17.15
CA PRO A 136 5.53 13.90 -17.78
C PRO A 136 6.83 13.17 -18.13
N LEU A 137 7.25 13.24 -19.40
CA LEU A 137 8.46 12.57 -19.90
C LEU A 137 9.75 13.36 -19.63
N THR A 138 9.63 14.64 -19.32
CA THR A 138 10.77 15.56 -19.16
C THR A 138 10.72 16.14 -17.75
N LYS A 139 11.75 15.87 -16.94
CA LYS A 139 11.96 16.64 -15.73
C LYS A 139 12.34 18.05 -16.14
N VAL A 140 11.54 19.05 -15.78
CA VAL A 140 11.96 20.42 -15.97
C VAL A 140 12.94 20.79 -14.86
N ILE A 141 14.21 20.76 -15.24
CA ILE A 141 15.34 21.16 -14.41
C ILE A 141 15.41 22.68 -14.49
N GLY A 142 15.43 23.36 -13.35
CA GLY A 142 15.57 24.83 -13.30
C GLY A 142 16.93 25.33 -13.81
N ILE A 143 17.87 24.42 -14.05
CA ILE A 143 19.22 24.69 -14.52
C ILE A 143 19.44 23.89 -15.80
N ASN A 144 19.76 24.57 -16.89
CA ASN A 144 20.23 23.90 -18.11
C ASN A 144 21.57 23.21 -17.84
N GLU A 145 21.94 22.24 -18.68
CA GLU A 145 23.31 21.66 -18.70
C GLU A 145 24.43 22.71 -18.86
N THR A 146 24.06 23.93 -19.28
CA THR A 146 24.93 25.11 -19.40
C THR A 146 24.98 26.01 -18.16
N GLY A 147 24.27 25.68 -17.07
CA GLY A 147 24.28 26.46 -15.82
C GLY A 147 23.54 27.81 -15.91
N VAL A 148 22.70 28.00 -16.92
CA VAL A 148 21.89 29.21 -17.12
C VAL A 148 20.45 28.89 -16.70
N ASP A 149 19.86 29.75 -15.86
CA ASP A 149 18.43 29.70 -15.53
C ASP A 149 17.63 29.89 -16.81
N VAL A 150 16.66 28.99 -17.08
CA VAL A 150 15.71 29.19 -18.17
C VAL A 150 14.76 30.31 -17.72
N ASP A 151 14.80 31.45 -18.41
CA ASP A 151 13.96 32.60 -18.04
C ASP A 151 12.45 32.29 -18.10
N GLU A 152 12.01 31.33 -18.92
CA GLU A 152 10.61 30.89 -18.99
C GLU A 152 10.49 29.37 -19.27
N GLU A 153 10.00 28.65 -18.26
CA GLU A 153 9.57 27.25 -18.38
C GLU A 153 8.38 27.15 -19.37
N PRO A 154 8.36 26.18 -20.31
CA PRO A 154 7.30 26.08 -21.31
C PRO A 154 5.90 26.01 -20.67
N PRO A 155 4.89 26.63 -21.28
CA PRO A 155 3.52 26.61 -20.76
C PRO A 155 3.07 25.17 -20.58
N GLY A 156 2.60 24.83 -19.37
CA GLY A 156 2.26 23.46 -19.03
C GLY A 156 1.19 22.88 -19.97
N ASP A 157 1.43 21.67 -20.47
CA ASP A 157 0.48 20.96 -21.33
C ASP A 157 -0.80 20.60 -20.54
N PRO A 158 -2.00 21.01 -20.98
CA PRO A 158 -3.26 20.70 -20.27
C PRO A 158 -3.58 19.20 -20.17
N LYS A 159 -2.92 18.37 -20.98
CA LYS A 159 -3.08 16.90 -20.96
C LYS A 159 -2.23 16.21 -19.88
N ARG A 160 -1.27 16.94 -19.31
CA ARG A 160 -0.27 16.40 -18.36
C ARG A 160 -0.29 17.14 -17.04
N ASN A 161 -0.55 18.45 -17.11
CA ASN A 161 -0.47 19.36 -15.99
C ASN A 161 -1.84 19.94 -15.69
N LEU A 162 -2.13 20.09 -14.40
CA LEU A 162 -3.30 20.80 -13.93
C LEU A 162 -2.84 22.16 -13.39
N ILE A 163 -3.19 23.22 -14.11
CA ILE A 163 -2.76 24.59 -13.80
C ILE A 163 -3.90 25.30 -13.09
N PHE A 164 -3.60 25.86 -11.92
CA PHE A 164 -4.56 26.62 -11.13
C PHE A 164 -3.99 28.00 -10.79
N GLU A 165 -4.85 29.02 -10.86
CA GLU A 165 -4.57 30.34 -10.32
C GLU A 165 -5.30 30.49 -8.98
N LEU A 166 -4.54 30.55 -7.88
CA LEU A 166 -5.09 30.74 -6.54
C LEU A 166 -5.00 32.23 -6.18
N LYS A 167 -6.15 32.92 -6.21
CA LYS A 167 -6.25 34.31 -5.75
C LYS A 167 -6.51 34.32 -4.25
N VAL A 168 -5.49 34.66 -3.47
CA VAL A 168 -5.60 34.86 -2.03
C VAL A 168 -5.71 36.37 -1.79
N SER A 169 -6.90 36.82 -1.35
CA SER A 169 -7.20 38.22 -1.00
C SER A 169 -6.85 38.55 0.44
#